data_AF-A0A2R6JGL0-F1
#
_entry.id   AF-A0A2R6JGL0-F1
#
_cell.length_a   1.000
_cell.length_b   1.000
_cell.length_c   1.000
_cell.angle_alpha   90.00
_cell.angle_beta   90.00
_cell.angle_gamma   90.00
#
_symmetry.space_group_name_H-M   'P 1'
#
loop_
_entity.id
_entity.type
_entity.pdbx_description
1 polymer ?
#
loop_
_entity_poly.entity_id
_entity_poly.type
_entity_poly.pdbx_seq_one_letter_code
_entity_poly.pdbx_strand_id
1 'polypeptide(L)'
;MHVDIVPVGDLPAVVKREASSGLRSVYDCEVTIHDDEPVPDGAYDPSREQYRAEEFIELASRVGAGKKNIAITDDDLYYRRRNYVFGLAYLSGNGSVISTYRLQTSSDGGFSNKPAGEIFSDRVR
;
A
#
# COMPACT_ATOMS: atom_id res chain seq x y z
N MET A 1 -16.28 -11.72 3.38
CA MET A 1 -15.91 -10.40 3.95
C MET A 1 -15.66 -9.43 2.81
N HIS A 2 -15.96 -8.13 2.93
CA HIS A 2 -15.67 -7.14 1.89
C HIS A 2 -14.42 -6.32 2.22
N VAL A 3 -13.51 -6.18 1.26
CA VAL A 3 -12.27 -5.42 1.37
C VAL A 3 -12.16 -4.44 0.21
N ASP A 4 -11.83 -3.19 0.51
CA ASP A 4 -11.58 -2.18 -0.51
C ASP A 4 -10.08 -1.95 -0.67
N ILE A 5 -9.62 -1.93 -1.91
CA ILE A 5 -8.30 -1.43 -2.29
C ILE A 5 -8.48 0.02 -2.73
N VAL A 6 -7.72 0.92 -2.11
CA VAL A 6 -7.66 2.34 -2.44
C VAL A 6 -6.27 2.61 -3.03
N PRO A 7 -6.10 2.63 -4.36
CA PRO A 7 -4.82 3.01 -4.95
C PRO A 7 -4.51 4.48 -4.66
N VAL A 8 -3.26 4.79 -4.30
CA VAL A 8 -2.83 6.15 -3.98
C VAL A 8 -1.56 6.49 -4.75
N GLY A 9 -1.59 7.59 -5.51
CA GLY A 9 -0.49 7.99 -6.39
C GLY A 9 -0.48 7.24 -7.73
N ASP A 10 0.68 7.16 -8.37
CA ASP A 10 0.83 6.53 -9.70
C ASP A 10 1.08 5.02 -9.58
N LEU A 11 0.07 4.30 -9.10
CA LEU A 11 0.21 2.87 -8.85
C LEU A 11 0.05 2.05 -10.13
N PRO A 12 1.02 1.18 -10.50
CA PRO A 12 0.90 0.36 -11.70
C PRO A 12 -0.32 -0.58 -11.68
N ALA A 13 -1.02 -0.70 -12.81
CA ALA A 13 -2.22 -1.53 -12.93
C ALA A 13 -2.00 -3.00 -12.55
N VAL A 14 -0.79 -3.54 -12.77
CA VAL A 14 -0.43 -4.90 -12.35
C VAL A 14 -0.48 -5.04 -10.82
N VAL A 15 -0.02 -4.04 -10.06
CA VAL A 15 -0.06 -4.07 -8.59
C VAL A 15 -1.51 -4.16 -8.11
N LYS A 16 -2.40 -3.33 -8.67
CA LYS A 16 -3.84 -3.34 -8.34
C LYS A 16 -4.46 -4.72 -8.57
N ARG A 17 -4.18 -5.33 -9.73
CA ARG A 17 -4.71 -6.64 -10.10
C ARG A 17 -4.17 -7.76 -9.22
N GLU A 18 -2.86 -7.81 -9.00
CA GLU A 18 -2.24 -8.86 -8.19
C GLU A 18 -2.63 -8.74 -6.71
N ALA A 19 -2.74 -7.52 -6.17
CA ALA A 19 -3.23 -7.30 -4.81
C ALA A 19 -4.66 -7.81 -4.64
N SER A 20 -5.54 -7.52 -5.60
CA SER A 20 -6.91 -8.03 -5.60
C SER A 20 -6.96 -9.55 -5.66
N SER A 21 -6.17 -10.17 -6.55
CA SER A 21 -6.07 -11.63 -6.65
C SER A 21 -5.56 -12.28 -5.36
N GLY A 22 -4.49 -11.74 -4.79
CA GLY A 22 -3.89 -12.24 -3.54
C GLY A 22 -4.86 -12.16 -2.36
N LEU A 23 -5.53 -11.03 -2.17
CA LEU A 23 -6.50 -10.86 -1.08
C LEU A 23 -7.69 -11.83 -1.21
N ARG A 24 -8.24 -11.98 -2.43
CA ARG A 24 -9.32 -12.95 -2.68
C ARG A 24 -8.88 -14.37 -2.37
N SER A 25 -7.69 -14.76 -2.82
CA SER A 25 -7.17 -16.12 -2.66
C SER A 25 -6.82 -16.47 -1.21
N VAL A 26 -6.21 -15.56 -0.46
CA VAL A 26 -5.73 -15.84 0.90
C VAL A 26 -6.86 -15.75 1.94
N TYR A 27 -7.79 -14.81 1.75
CA TYR A 27 -8.81 -14.49 2.76
C TYR A 27 -10.23 -14.87 2.38
N ASP A 28 -10.45 -15.46 1.20
CA ASP A 28 -11.78 -15.80 0.67
C ASP A 28 -12.77 -14.63 0.83
N CYS A 29 -12.36 -13.47 0.31
CA CYS A 29 -13.06 -12.21 0.49
C CYS A 29 -13.44 -11.57 -0.84
N GLU A 30 -14.49 -10.75 -0.83
CA GLU A 30 -14.84 -9.89 -1.95
C GLU A 30 -13.93 -8.66 -1.92
N VAL A 31 -13.45 -8.26 -3.10
CA VAL A 31 -12.55 -7.11 -3.24
C VAL A 31 -13.10 -6.13 -4.25
N THR A 32 -13.25 -4.86 -3.85
CA THR A 32 -13.46 -3.72 -4.76
C THR A 32 -12.16 -2.95 -4.90
N ILE A 33 -11.85 -2.49 -6.11
CA ILE A 33 -10.73 -1.57 -6.36
C ILE A 33 -11.37 -0.22 -6.69
N HIS A 34 -11.02 0.81 -5.94
CA HIS A 34 -11.45 2.19 -6.19
C HIS A 34 -10.64 2.84 -7.32
N ASP A 35 -11.11 4.01 -7.76
CA ASP A 35 -10.32 4.90 -8.61
C ASP A 35 -9.07 5.39 -7.87
N ASP A 36 -8.10 5.92 -8.62
CA ASP A 36 -6.84 6.39 -8.05
C ASP A 36 -7.05 7.67 -7.25
N GLU A 37 -6.61 7.64 -5.99
CA GLU A 37 -6.66 8.78 -5.10
C GLU A 37 -5.31 9.54 -5.11
N PRO A 38 -5.33 10.87 -4.97
CA PRO A 38 -4.10 11.64 -4.83
C PRO A 38 -3.40 11.32 -3.52
N VAL A 39 -2.08 11.47 -3.50
CA VAL A 39 -1.29 11.40 -2.28
C VAL A 39 -1.78 12.45 -1.27
N PRO A 40 -2.04 12.10 0.01
CA PRO A 40 -2.59 13.04 0.98
C PRO A 40 -1.71 14.28 1.18
N ASP A 41 -2.34 15.45 1.19
CA ASP A 41 -1.67 16.71 1.44
C ASP A 41 -0.99 16.72 2.81
N GLY A 42 0.24 17.22 2.86
CA GLY A 42 1.00 17.29 4.09
C GLY A 42 1.50 15.95 4.62
N ALA A 43 1.34 14.82 3.90
CA ALA A 43 1.92 13.55 4.31
C ALA A 43 3.44 13.49 4.11
N TYR A 44 3.97 14.26 3.16
CA TYR A 44 5.39 14.28 2.82
C TYR A 44 6.24 14.96 3.89
N ASP A 45 7.35 14.31 4.26
CA ASP A 45 8.40 14.89 5.09
C ASP A 45 9.66 15.11 4.23
N PRO A 46 9.99 16.37 3.88
CA PRO A 46 11.13 16.68 3.02
C PRO A 46 12.48 16.38 3.68
N SER A 47 12.56 16.26 5.01
CA SER A 47 13.81 15.87 5.68
C SER A 47 14.13 14.39 5.54
N ARG A 48 13.11 13.58 5.22
CA ARG A 48 13.19 12.13 5.06
C ARG A 48 13.07 11.69 3.60
N GLU A 49 12.48 12.53 2.77
CA GLU A 49 12.02 12.18 1.43
C GLU A 49 11.04 10.98 1.46
N GLN A 50 10.18 10.95 2.49
CA GLN A 50 9.24 9.86 2.78
C GLN A 50 7.89 10.42 3.23
N TYR A 51 6.87 9.58 3.22
CA TYR A 51 5.52 9.96 3.64
C TYR A 51 5.08 9.28 4.93
N ARG A 52 4.27 10.01 5.73
CA ARG A 52 3.65 9.48 6.95
C ARG A 52 2.59 8.44 6.61
N ALA A 53 2.79 7.20 7.05
CA ALA A 53 1.86 6.11 6.81
C ALA A 53 0.47 6.36 7.40
N GLU A 54 0.37 7.11 8.51
CA GLU A 54 -0.91 7.45 9.15
C GLU A 54 -1.89 8.14 8.19
N GLU A 55 -1.42 9.07 7.35
CA GLU A 55 -2.24 9.85 6.44
C GLU A 55 -2.92 8.99 5.37
N PHE A 56 -2.23 7.93 4.92
CA PHE A 56 -2.77 6.97 3.95
C PHE A 56 -3.81 6.04 4.58
N ILE A 57 -3.64 5.69 5.86
CA ILE A 57 -4.65 4.92 6.60
C ILE A 57 -5.93 5.74 6.71
N GLU A 58 -5.82 7.03 7.05
CA GLU A 58 -6.97 7.92 7.16
C GLU A 58 -7.68 8.11 5.80
N LEU A 59 -6.91 8.27 4.72
CA LEU A 59 -7.44 8.29 3.36
C LEU A 59 -8.22 7.01 3.03
N ALA A 60 -7.64 5.82 3.26
CA ALA A 60 -8.30 4.55 3.01
C ALA A 60 -9.58 4.37 3.84
N SER A 61 -9.53 4.76 5.12
CA SER A 61 -10.70 4.74 6.01
C SER A 61 -11.83 5.66 5.55
N ARG A 62 -11.50 6.78 4.90
CA ARG A 62 -12.46 7.77 4.40
C ARG A 62 -13.07 7.38 3.04
N VAL A 63 -12.26 6.84 2.13
CA VAL A 63 -12.67 6.50 0.76
C VAL A 63 -13.38 5.16 0.70
N GLY A 64 -12.86 4.15 1.39
CA GLY A 64 -13.41 2.79 1.33
C GLY A 64 -14.68 2.61 2.16
N ALA A 65 -15.62 1.84 1.62
CA ALA A 65 -16.85 1.39 2.28
C ALA A 65 -16.76 -0.07 2.77
N GLY A 66 -15.65 -0.75 2.49
CA GLY A 66 -15.37 -2.10 2.94
C GLY A 66 -15.26 -2.27 4.46
N LYS A 67 -15.31 -3.53 4.91
CA LYS A 67 -15.01 -3.86 6.31
C LYS A 67 -13.54 -3.58 6.63
N LYS A 68 -12.67 -3.73 5.63
CA LYS A 68 -11.26 -3.36 5.64
C LYS A 68 -10.96 -2.56 4.38
N ASN A 69 -10.22 -1.48 4.53
CA ASN A 69 -9.81 -0.58 3.46
C ASN A 69 -8.29 -0.50 3.46
N ILE A 70 -7.68 -0.75 2.31
CA ILE A 70 -6.23 -0.88 2.17
C ILE A 70 -5.77 0.15 1.16
N ALA A 71 -5.09 1.20 1.62
CA ALA A 71 -4.32 2.06 0.74
C ALA A 71 -3.13 1.29 0.18
N ILE A 72 -2.91 1.36 -1.14
CA ILE A 72 -1.70 0.82 -1.78
C ILE A 72 -1.02 1.95 -2.54
N THR A 73 0.26 2.16 -2.26
CA THR A 73 1.07 3.22 -2.87
C THR A 73 2.44 2.69 -3.29
N ASP A 74 3.09 3.40 -4.21
CA ASP A 74 4.49 3.21 -4.58
C ASP A 74 5.43 4.21 -3.88
N ASP A 75 4.92 5.09 -3.02
CA ASP A 75 5.71 6.01 -2.21
C ASP A 75 6.37 5.32 -1.00
N ASP A 76 7.55 5.79 -0.58
CA ASP A 76 8.25 5.27 0.61
C ASP A 76 7.60 5.79 1.90
N LEU A 77 7.23 4.87 2.79
CA LEU A 77 6.47 5.18 3.99
C LEU A 77 7.30 5.07 5.26
N TYR A 78 7.01 5.92 6.24
CA TYR A 78 7.51 5.80 7.60
C TYR A 78 6.40 5.93 8.64
N TYR A 79 6.68 5.44 9.86
CA TYR A 79 5.81 5.61 11.03
C TYR A 79 6.66 6.01 12.23
N ARG A 80 6.35 7.18 12.81
CA ARG A 80 7.07 7.77 13.95
C ARG A 80 8.60 7.79 13.72
N ARG A 81 9.37 7.05 14.53
CA ARG A 81 10.84 7.04 14.53
C ARG A 81 11.43 5.85 13.76
N ARG A 82 10.62 5.09 13.03
CA ARG A 82 11.12 4.00 12.17
C ARG A 82 11.76 4.59 10.92
N ASN A 83 12.80 3.92 10.41
CA ASN A 83 13.47 4.34 9.17
C ASN A 83 12.53 4.23 7.96
N TYR A 84 11.73 3.16 7.90
CA TYR A 84 10.65 2.98 6.94
C TYR A 84 9.69 1.91 7.47
N VAL A 85 8.55 1.76 6.81
CA VAL A 85 7.62 0.64 6.99
C VAL A 85 7.14 0.13 5.63
N PHE A 86 6.96 -1.18 5.49
CA PHE A 86 6.29 -1.74 4.31
C PHE A 86 4.79 -1.49 4.31
N GLY A 87 4.22 -1.24 5.49
CA GLY A 87 2.81 -0.98 5.68
C GLY A 87 2.51 -0.74 7.14
N LEU A 88 1.30 -0.25 7.41
CA LEU A 88 0.82 0.05 8.75
C LEU A 88 -0.68 -0.22 8.83
N ALA A 89 -1.12 -0.73 9.98
CA ALA A 89 -2.52 -0.87 10.33
C ALA A 89 -2.70 -0.67 11.83
N TYR A 90 -3.86 -0.17 12.23
CA TYR A 90 -4.25 -0.13 13.65
C TYR A 90 -5.06 -1.37 14.00
N LEU A 91 -4.76 -1.97 15.15
CA LEU A 91 -5.52 -3.11 15.65
C LEU A 91 -7.00 -2.72 15.78
N SER A 92 -7.88 -3.57 15.26
CA SER A 92 -9.33 -3.34 15.21
C SER A 92 -9.79 -2.14 14.37
N GLY A 93 -8.89 -1.41 13.70
CA GLY A 93 -9.22 -0.36 12.74
C GLY A 93 -9.77 -0.93 11.42
N ASN A 94 -10.41 -0.08 10.61
CA ASN A 94 -10.85 -0.45 9.26
C ASN A 94 -9.81 -0.07 8.18
N GLY A 95 -9.00 0.96 8.39
CA GLY A 95 -7.96 1.40 7.45
C GLY A 95 -6.61 0.72 7.67
N SER A 96 -5.86 0.58 6.58
CA SER A 96 -4.48 0.13 6.55
C SER A 96 -3.79 0.66 5.29
N VAL A 97 -2.46 0.63 5.25
CA VAL A 97 -1.66 1.01 4.09
C VAL A 97 -0.54 0.00 3.84
N ILE A 98 -0.21 -0.22 2.57
CA ILE A 98 0.97 -0.96 2.11
C ILE A 98 1.71 -0.10 1.07
N SER A 99 3.04 -0.04 1.19
CA SER A 99 3.93 0.55 0.19
C SER A 99 4.65 -0.54 -0.59
N THR A 100 4.71 -0.36 -1.91
CA THR A 100 5.50 -1.20 -2.80
C THR A 100 6.94 -0.72 -2.99
N TYR A 101 7.29 0.48 -2.54
CA TYR A 101 8.59 1.11 -2.76
C TYR A 101 9.76 0.21 -2.33
N ARG A 102 9.79 -0.16 -1.05
CA ARG A 102 10.87 -1.00 -0.49
C ARG A 102 10.72 -2.48 -0.80
N LEU A 103 9.59 -2.93 -1.35
CA LEU A 103 9.47 -4.32 -1.82
C LEU A 103 10.43 -4.60 -2.98
N GLN A 104 10.87 -3.54 -3.67
CA GLN A 104 11.85 -3.61 -4.75
C GLN A 104 13.29 -3.88 -4.24
N THR A 105 13.54 -3.78 -2.93
CA THR A 105 14.85 -4.04 -2.34
C THR A 105 15.14 -5.55 -2.34
N SER A 106 16.26 -5.96 -2.94
CA SER A 106 16.76 -7.33 -2.92
C SER A 106 17.32 -7.71 -1.54
N SER A 107 17.52 -9.01 -1.32
CA SER A 107 17.98 -9.56 -0.02
C SER A 107 19.36 -9.07 0.41
N ASP A 108 20.17 -8.57 -0.53
CA ASP A 108 21.50 -7.98 -0.32
C ASP A 108 21.46 -6.47 -0.01
N GLY A 109 20.27 -5.87 0.03
CA GLY A 109 20.07 -4.45 0.35
C GLY A 109 20.15 -3.51 -0.85
N GLY A 110 20.39 -4.02 -2.07
CA GLY A 110 20.28 -3.25 -3.32
C GLY A 110 18.83 -3.09 -3.77
N PHE A 111 18.56 -2.19 -4.72
CA PHE A 111 17.29 -2.22 -5.46
C PHE A 111 17.40 -3.18 -6.65
N SER A 112 16.38 -4.00 -6.85
CA SER A 112 16.33 -4.92 -7.98
C SER A 112 16.18 -4.14 -9.29
N ASN A 113 16.84 -4.63 -10.34
CA ASN A 113 16.67 -4.12 -11.70
C ASN A 113 15.37 -4.62 -12.38
N LYS A 114 14.61 -5.51 -11.71
CA LYS A 114 13.32 -5.96 -12.22
C LYS A 114 12.28 -4.83 -12.16
N PRO A 115 11.29 -4.83 -13.06
CA PRO A 115 10.16 -3.89 -12.95
C PRO A 115 9.41 -4.05 -11.62
N ALA A 116 9.02 -2.93 -11.01
CA ALA A 116 8.32 -2.90 -9.71
C ALA A 116 7.10 -3.84 -9.66
N GLY A 117 6.33 -3.89 -10.75
CA GLY A 117 5.17 -4.78 -10.87
C GLY A 117 5.51 -6.26 -10.83
N GLU A 118 6.63 -6.67 -11.45
CA GLU A 118 7.07 -8.08 -11.42
C GLU A 118 7.51 -8.48 -10.01
N ILE A 119 8.27 -7.60 -9.33
CA ILE A 119 8.71 -7.83 -7.95
C ILE A 119 7.49 -7.95 -7.02
N PHE A 120 6.49 -7.08 -7.21
CA PHE A 120 5.27 -7.16 -6.45
C PHE A 120 4.55 -8.50 -6.66
N SER A 121 4.39 -8.94 -7.92
CA SER A 121 3.80 -10.25 -8.24
C SER A 121 4.52 -11.41 -7.54
N ASP A 122 5.86 -11.38 -7.50
CA ASP A 122 6.66 -12.42 -6.84
C ASP A 122 6.44 -12.45 -5.31
N ARG A 123 6.13 -11.30 -4.68
CA ARG A 123 5.96 -11.20 -3.23
C ARG A 123 4.54 -11.45 -2.72
N VAL A 124 3.55 -11.45 -3.60
CA VAL A 124 2.13 -11.65 -3.25
C VAL A 124 1.67 -13.11 -3.49
N ARG A 125 2.55 -13.95 -4.05
CA ARG A 125 2.31 -15.39 -4.23
C ARG A 125 2.55 -16.22 -2.97
#